data_AF-A0A382LK88-F1
#
_entry.id   AF-A0A382LK88-F1
#
_cell.length_a   1.000
_cell.length_b   1.000
_cell.length_c   1.000
_cell.angle_alpha   90.00
_cell.angle_beta   90.00
_cell.angle_gamma   90.00
#
_symmetry.space_group_name_H-M   'P 1'
#
loop_
_entity.id
_entity.type
_entity.pdbx_description
1 polymer ?
#
loop_
_entity_poly.entity_id
_entity_poly.type
_entity_poly.pdbx_seq_one_letter_code
_entity_poly.pdbx_strand_id
1 'polypeptide(L)'
;MTLLDDLDISVLAFVADHPDSTVTDSAKVIFRPKDTEELQKKDALLRHRFKALTVAGFLVAKSESGRKVYKVAREKVTFGPELRGINVGGKKLSHPGLRKDYCIILFTEDGVIVRSLDKLEKRWESK
;
A
#
# COMPACT_ATOMS: atom_id res chain seq x y z
N MET A 1 6.20 11.41 -11.65
CA MET A 1 5.39 10.69 -10.64
C MET A 1 5.93 11.04 -9.26
N THR A 2 5.09 11.42 -8.30
CA THR A 2 5.52 11.56 -6.91
C THR A 2 5.93 10.19 -6.39
N LEU A 3 7.12 10.11 -5.79
CA LEU A 3 7.62 8.93 -5.10
C LEU A 3 6.54 8.45 -4.12
N LEU A 4 6.17 7.17 -4.17
CA LEU A 4 5.18 6.59 -3.26
C LEU A 4 5.64 6.80 -1.82
N ASP A 5 4.81 7.47 -1.03
CA ASP A 5 5.10 7.79 0.37
C ASP A 5 4.61 6.71 1.33
N ASP A 6 5.00 6.80 2.59
CA ASP A 6 4.65 5.82 3.62
C ASP A 6 3.12 5.61 3.74
N LEU A 7 2.30 6.63 3.45
CA LEU A 7 0.84 6.51 3.46
C LEU A 7 0.34 5.72 2.26
N ASP A 8 0.88 5.97 1.07
CA ASP A 8 0.57 5.20 -0.13
C ASP A 8 0.90 3.71 0.06
N ILE A 9 2.05 3.41 0.69
CA ILE A 9 2.44 2.04 1.04
C ILE A 9 1.46 1.42 2.04
N SER A 10 1.05 2.17 3.06
CA SER A 10 0.09 1.72 4.07
C SER A 10 -1.27 1.38 3.45
N VAL A 11 -1.72 2.18 2.47
CA VAL A 11 -2.95 1.91 1.72
C VAL A 11 -2.83 0.60 0.93
N LEU A 12 -1.71 0.38 0.23
CA LEU A 12 -1.50 -0.84 -0.55
C LEU A 12 -1.46 -2.08 0.34
N ALA A 13 -0.78 -2.01 1.48
CA ALA A 13 -0.77 -3.09 2.48
C ALA A 13 -2.18 -3.37 3.01
N PHE A 14 -2.90 -2.33 3.43
CA PHE A 14 -4.27 -2.45 3.94
C PHE A 14 -5.21 -3.15 2.94
N VAL A 15 -5.19 -2.73 1.67
CA VAL A 15 -6.05 -3.31 0.63
C VAL A 15 -5.67 -4.75 0.30
N ALA A 16 -4.39 -5.11 0.44
CA ALA A 16 -3.95 -6.49 0.25
C ALA A 16 -4.48 -7.42 1.34
N ASP A 17 -4.48 -6.97 2.59
CA ASP A 17 -4.97 -7.74 3.75
C ASP A 17 -6.50 -7.74 3.83
N HIS A 18 -7.14 -6.68 3.35
CA HIS A 18 -8.60 -6.49 3.37
C HIS A 18 -9.12 -6.29 1.95
N PRO A 19 -9.13 -7.35 1.11
CA PRO A 19 -9.72 -7.25 -0.21
C PRO A 19 -11.20 -6.88 -0.07
N ASP A 20 -11.69 -6.09 -1.03
CA ASP A 20 -13.08 -5.62 -1.06
C ASP A 20 -13.47 -4.58 0.00
N SER A 21 -12.48 -4.04 0.72
CA SER A 21 -12.64 -2.92 1.66
C SER A 21 -12.91 -1.58 0.96
N THR A 22 -13.54 -0.67 1.70
CA THR A 22 -13.79 0.70 1.23
C THR A 22 -12.70 1.67 1.71
N VAL A 23 -12.67 2.87 1.11
CA VAL A 23 -11.77 3.96 1.55
C VAL A 23 -12.03 4.32 3.02
N THR A 24 -13.29 4.31 3.44
CA THR A 24 -13.68 4.59 4.83
C THR A 24 -13.12 3.57 5.81
N ASP A 25 -13.11 2.29 5.44
CA ASP A 25 -12.56 1.23 6.29
C ASP A 25 -11.06 1.40 6.46
N SER A 26 -10.37 1.75 5.36
CA SER A 26 -8.95 2.09 5.38
C SER A 26 -8.67 3.30 6.29
N ALA A 27 -9.49 4.34 6.23
CA ALA A 27 -9.35 5.53 7.08
C ALA A 27 -9.45 5.18 8.57
N LYS A 28 -10.41 4.31 8.93
CA LYS A 28 -10.61 3.87 10.32
C LYS A 28 -9.41 3.09 10.85
N VAL A 29 -8.84 2.20 10.04
CA VAL A 29 -7.73 1.34 10.47
C VAL A 29 -6.41 2.10 10.53
N ILE A 30 -6.09 2.89 9.49
CA ILE A 30 -4.82 3.61 9.39
C ILE A 30 -4.74 4.76 10.41
N PHE A 31 -5.80 5.56 10.52
CA PHE A 31 -5.74 6.80 11.32
C PHE A 31 -6.41 6.70 12.69
N ARG A 32 -7.23 5.68 12.94
CA ARG A 32 -8.00 5.49 14.20
C ARG A 32 -8.65 6.81 14.68
N PRO A 33 -9.45 7.48 13.83
CA PRO A 33 -10.00 8.80 14.13
C PRO A 33 -10.90 8.76 15.38
N LYS A 34 -10.87 9.82 16.18
CA LYS A 34 -11.62 9.89 17.45
C LYS A 34 -13.07 10.34 17.27
N ASP A 35 -13.36 11.02 16.17
CA ASP A 35 -14.68 11.55 15.85
C ASP A 35 -15.01 11.51 14.35
N THR A 36 -16.24 11.86 14.01
CA THR A 36 -16.77 11.86 12.64
C THR A 36 -16.15 12.94 11.76
N GLU A 37 -15.75 14.09 12.31
CA GLU A 37 -15.13 15.17 11.54
C GLU A 37 -13.72 14.77 11.09
N GLU A 38 -12.93 14.21 12.01
CA GLU A 38 -11.62 13.67 11.73
C GLU A 38 -11.72 12.53 10.70
N LEU A 39 -12.66 11.60 10.89
CA LEU A 39 -12.89 10.52 9.92
C LEU A 39 -13.19 11.07 8.52
N GLN A 40 -14.04 12.08 8.39
CA GLN A 40 -14.36 12.69 7.08
C GLN A 40 -13.13 13.34 6.43
N LYS A 41 -12.30 14.04 7.22
CA LYS A 41 -11.05 14.65 6.72
C LYS A 41 -10.07 13.58 6.24
N LYS A 42 -9.87 12.50 7.00
CA LYS A 42 -8.98 11.40 6.63
C LYS A 42 -9.51 10.60 5.43
N ASP A 43 -10.82 10.38 5.37
CA ASP A 43 -11.46 9.71 4.24
C ASP A 43 -11.29 10.51 2.93
N ALA A 44 -11.51 11.83 2.96
CA ALA A 44 -11.30 12.70 1.80
C ALA A 44 -9.84 12.67 1.31
N LEU A 45 -8.88 12.69 2.24
CA LEU A 45 -7.45 12.53 1.93
C LEU A 45 -7.18 11.18 1.25
N LEU A 46 -7.68 10.09 1.82
CA LEU A 46 -7.48 8.76 1.24
C LEU A 46 -8.16 8.60 -0.11
N ARG A 47 -9.33 9.20 -0.35
CA ARG A 47 -9.97 9.16 -1.68
C ARG A 47 -9.05 9.71 -2.77
N HIS A 48 -8.31 10.78 -2.48
CA HIS A 48 -7.32 11.32 -3.40
C HIS A 48 -6.17 10.33 -3.64
N ARG A 49 -5.65 9.69 -2.58
CA ARG A 49 -4.59 8.67 -2.68
C ARG A 49 -5.03 7.43 -3.44
N PHE A 50 -6.19 6.88 -3.14
CA PHE A 50 -6.77 5.74 -3.85
C PHE A 50 -6.96 6.04 -5.34
N LYS A 51 -7.44 7.25 -5.69
CA LYS A 51 -7.55 7.68 -7.08
C LYS A 51 -6.18 7.72 -7.76
N ALA A 52 -5.18 8.31 -7.12
CA ALA A 52 -3.82 8.38 -7.66
C ALA A 52 -3.20 6.98 -7.86
N LEU A 53 -3.32 6.09 -6.88
CA LEU A 53 -2.85 4.71 -6.96
C LEU A 53 -3.58 3.89 -8.03
N THR A 54 -4.87 4.17 -8.26
CA THR A 54 -5.63 3.55 -9.35
C THR A 54 -5.15 4.03 -10.71
N VAL A 55 -4.93 5.34 -10.88
CA VAL A 55 -4.40 5.92 -12.13
C VAL A 55 -2.99 5.41 -12.43
N ALA A 56 -2.15 5.23 -11.41
CA ALA A 56 -0.81 4.65 -11.54
C ALA A 56 -0.82 3.12 -11.76
N GLY A 57 -1.99 2.47 -11.64
CA GLY A 57 -2.18 1.04 -11.87
C GLY A 57 -1.72 0.15 -10.72
N PHE A 58 -1.49 0.68 -9.51
CA PHE A 58 -1.18 -0.15 -8.33
C PHE A 58 -2.46 -0.71 -7.68
N LEU A 59 -3.58 -0.02 -7.86
CA LEU A 59 -4.90 -0.47 -7.42
C LEU A 59 -5.83 -0.67 -8.62
N VAL A 60 -6.66 -1.70 -8.53
CA VAL A 60 -7.78 -1.93 -9.43
C VAL A 60 -9.06 -1.67 -8.66
N ALA A 61 -9.84 -0.70 -9.12
CA ALA A 61 -11.15 -0.42 -8.56
C ALA A 61 -12.23 -1.27 -9.24
N LYS A 62 -13.15 -1.82 -8.45
CA LYS A 62 -14.36 -2.48 -8.92
C LYS A 62 -15.59 -1.86 -8.25
N SER A 63 -16.72 -1.89 -8.95
CA SER A 63 -18.00 -1.54 -8.36
C SER A 63 -18.74 -2.83 -8.02
N GLU A 64 -18.97 -3.07 -6.74
CA GLU A 64 -19.75 -4.21 -6.24
C GLU A 64 -20.92 -3.69 -5.41
N SER A 65 -22.15 -4.07 -5.78
CA SER A 65 -23.38 -3.73 -5.05
C SER A 65 -23.54 -2.24 -4.70
N GLY A 66 -23.19 -1.35 -5.65
CA GLY A 66 -23.27 0.11 -5.48
C GLY A 66 -22.14 0.73 -4.65
N ARG A 67 -21.15 -0.07 -4.20
CA ARG A 67 -19.96 0.39 -3.50
C ARG A 67 -18.72 0.22 -4.37
N LYS A 68 -17.77 1.15 -4.23
CA LYS A 68 -16.47 1.06 -4.90
C LYS A 68 -15.49 0.35 -3.98
N VAL A 69 -15.04 -0.81 -4.41
CA VAL A 69 -14.08 -1.65 -3.71
C VAL A 69 -12.75 -1.69 -4.47
N TYR A 70 -11.67 -2.03 -3.79
CA TYR A 70 -10.32 -1.97 -4.35
C TYR A 70 -9.56 -3.27 -4.12
N LYS A 71 -8.70 -3.62 -5.09
CA LYS A 71 -7.74 -4.72 -5.00
C LYS A 71 -6.38 -4.26 -5.47
N VAL A 72 -5.31 -4.85 -4.93
CA VAL A 72 -3.95 -4.62 -5.43
C VAL A 72 -3.76 -5.25 -6.81
N ALA A 73 -3.08 -4.54 -7.69
CA ALA A 73 -2.66 -5.05 -8.99
C ALA A 73 -1.49 -6.02 -8.80
N ARG A 74 -1.74 -7.33 -8.94
CA ARG A 74 -0.75 -8.39 -8.64
C ARG A 74 0.48 -8.34 -9.56
N GLU A 75 0.34 -7.77 -10.74
CA GLU A 75 1.39 -7.55 -11.72
C GLU A 75 2.36 -6.42 -11.33
N LYS A 76 1.92 -5.47 -10.48
CA LYS A 76 2.72 -4.32 -10.05
C LYS A 76 3.07 -4.34 -8.56
N VAL A 77 2.32 -5.07 -7.75
CA VAL A 77 2.47 -5.12 -6.29
C VAL A 77 2.67 -6.56 -5.85
N THR A 78 3.77 -6.82 -5.15
CA THR A 78 4.07 -8.13 -4.57
C THR A 78 4.46 -7.98 -3.11
N PHE A 79 4.09 -8.96 -2.29
CA PHE A 79 4.44 -9.02 -0.87
C PHE A 79 5.25 -10.28 -0.60
N GLY A 80 6.22 -10.22 0.30
CA GLY A 80 6.98 -11.41 0.68
C GLY A 80 7.98 -11.20 1.82
N PRO A 81 8.30 -12.28 2.55
CA PRO A 81 9.15 -12.22 3.75
C PRO A 81 10.65 -12.02 3.46
N GLU A 82 11.08 -12.12 2.21
CA GLU A 82 12.49 -11.97 1.88
C GLU A 82 12.62 -11.44 0.45
N LEU A 83 13.39 -10.37 0.26
CA LEU A 83 13.88 -9.97 -1.09
C LEU A 83 14.65 -11.10 -1.82
N ARG A 84 14.93 -12.21 -1.13
CA ARG A 84 15.60 -13.41 -1.66
C ARG A 84 14.75 -14.04 -2.76
N GLY A 85 15.10 -13.72 -3.99
CA GLY A 85 14.53 -14.37 -5.16
C GLY A 85 13.87 -13.40 -6.14
N ILE A 86 13.78 -12.11 -5.81
CA ILE A 86 13.33 -11.12 -6.79
C ILE A 86 14.46 -10.92 -7.79
N ASN A 87 14.22 -11.43 -8.99
CA ASN A 87 15.13 -11.37 -10.10
C ASN A 87 14.73 -10.19 -10.97
N VAL A 88 15.31 -9.01 -10.69
CA VAL A 88 15.08 -7.81 -11.50
C VAL A 88 16.15 -7.78 -12.58
N GLY A 89 15.76 -8.05 -13.83
CA GLY A 89 16.70 -8.05 -14.96
C GLY A 89 17.86 -9.04 -14.81
N GLY A 90 17.65 -10.19 -14.15
CA GLY A 90 18.67 -11.22 -13.96
C GLY A 90 19.58 -11.02 -12.74
N LYS A 91 19.39 -9.96 -11.94
CA LYS A 91 20.11 -9.75 -10.68
C LYS A 91 19.21 -10.08 -9.48
N LYS A 92 19.65 -11.02 -8.64
CA LYS A 92 19.05 -11.26 -7.32
C LYS A 92 19.36 -10.09 -6.41
N LEU A 93 18.33 -9.31 -6.06
CA LEU A 93 18.47 -8.24 -5.06
C LEU A 93 18.53 -8.85 -3.66
N SER A 94 19.61 -8.56 -2.92
CA SER A 94 19.74 -8.92 -1.51
C SER A 94 20.26 -7.71 -0.76
N HIS A 95 19.41 -7.07 0.04
CA HIS A 95 19.80 -5.95 0.89
C HIS A 95 19.93 -6.39 2.36
N PRO A 96 21.11 -6.29 2.99
CA PRO A 96 21.34 -6.81 4.34
C PRO A 96 20.48 -6.13 5.41
N GLY A 97 20.01 -4.89 5.20
CA GLY A 97 19.12 -4.18 6.12
C GLY A 97 17.63 -4.56 6.04
N LEU A 98 17.26 -5.47 5.14
CA LEU A 98 15.89 -6.00 4.95
C LEU A 98 15.84 -7.52 5.15
N ARG A 99 16.89 -8.10 5.73
CA ARG A 99 16.98 -9.53 6.01
C ARG A 99 16.00 -9.87 7.14
N LYS A 100 14.92 -10.60 6.79
CA LYS A 100 13.82 -11.08 7.65
C LYS A 100 12.59 -10.14 7.80
N ASP A 101 12.59 -8.96 7.19
CA ASP A 101 11.42 -8.06 7.25
C ASP A 101 10.38 -8.48 6.18
N TYR A 102 9.09 -8.47 6.54
CA TYR A 102 8.04 -8.60 5.52
C TYR A 102 7.99 -7.33 4.68
N CYS A 103 8.15 -7.47 3.36
CA CYS A 103 8.32 -6.35 2.45
C CYS A 103 7.20 -6.29 1.42
N ILE A 104 6.92 -5.06 0.99
CA ILE A 104 6.16 -4.75 -0.22
C ILE A 104 7.12 -4.32 -1.32
N ILE A 105 6.90 -4.88 -2.51
CA ILE A 105 7.68 -4.65 -3.72
C ILE A 105 6.76 -4.08 -4.78
N LEU A 106 7.16 -2.95 -5.36
CA LEU A 106 6.37 -2.20 -6.31
C LEU A 106 7.16 -2.04 -7.60
N PHE A 107 6.61 -2.54 -8.70
CA PHE A 107 7.17 -2.41 -10.03
C PHE A 107 6.63 -1.14 -10.68
N THR A 108 7.53 -0.19 -10.95
CA THR A 108 7.26 1.06 -11.64
C THR A 108 7.94 1.06 -13.01
N GLU A 109 7.60 2.01 -13.88
CA GLU A 109 8.27 2.15 -15.18
C GLU A 109 9.76 2.51 -15.01
N ASP A 110 10.08 3.25 -13.94
CA ASP A 110 11.44 3.73 -13.64
C ASP A 110 12.28 2.75 -12.80
N GLY A 111 11.70 1.64 -12.33
CA GLY A 111 12.42 0.64 -11.54
C GLY A 111 11.57 -0.10 -10.51
N VAL A 112 12.22 -0.57 -9.44
CA VAL A 112 11.59 -1.35 -8.37
C VAL A 112 11.74 -0.63 -7.04
N ILE A 113 10.63 -0.36 -6.37
CA ILE A 113 10.60 0.20 -5.02
C ILE A 113 10.38 -0.94 -4.03
N VAL A 114 11.22 -0.98 -3.00
CA VAL A 114 11.08 -1.93 -1.89
C VAL A 114 10.93 -1.16 -0.58
N ARG A 115 9.95 -1.57 0.23
CA ARG A 115 9.69 -1.04 1.56
C ARG A 115 9.42 -2.18 2.55
N SER A 116 9.96 -2.05 3.76
CA SER A 116 9.69 -2.95 4.89
C SER A 116 8.39 -2.52 5.56
N LEU A 117 7.44 -3.45 5.65
CA LEU A 117 6.16 -3.24 6.32
C LEU A 117 6.33 -3.25 7.84
N ASP A 118 7.21 -4.10 8.38
CA ASP A 118 7.54 -4.13 9.82
C ASP A 118 8.07 -2.77 10.32
N LYS A 119 8.91 -2.10 9.51
CA LYS A 119 9.41 -0.75 9.85
C LYS A 119 8.34 0.32 9.70
N LEU A 120 7.40 0.13 8.77
CA LEU A 120 6.28 1.04 8.56
C LEU A 120 5.32 0.97 9.75
N GLU A 121 4.96 -0.23 10.21
CA GLU A 121 4.13 -0.45 11.39
C GLU A 121 4.72 0.22 12.63
N LYS A 122 6.01 -0.02 12.91
CA LYS A 122 6.70 0.62 14.05
C LYS A 122 6.63 2.15 14.03
N ARG A 123 6.69 2.78 12.84
CA ARG A 123 6.54 4.23 12.72
C ARG A 123 5.14 4.71 13.03
N TRP A 124 4.12 3.95 12.60
CA TRP A 124 2.73 4.28 12.90
C TRP A 124 2.39 4.07 14.38
N GLU A 125 2.97 3.06 15.04
CA GLU A 125 2.81 2.86 16.49
C GLU A 125 3.50 3.94 17.33
N SER A 126 4.54 4.58 16.79
CA SER A 126 5.27 5.67 17.47
C SER A 126 4.65 7.06 17.31
N LYS A 127 3.52 7.19 16.59
CA LYS A 127 2.80 8.46 16.35
C LYS A 127 1.53 8.56 17.18
#